data_AF-A0A944SNF2-F1
#
_entry.id   AF-A0A944SNF2-F1
#
_cell.length_a   1.000
_cell.length_b   1.000
_cell.length_c   1.000
_cell.angle_alpha   90.00
_cell.angle_beta   90.00
_cell.angle_gamma   90.00
#
_symmetry.space_group_name_H-M   'P 1'
#
loop_
_entity.id
_entity.type
_entity.pdbx_description
1 polymer ?
#
loop_
_entity_poly.entity_id
_entity_poly.type
_entity_poly.pdbx_seq_one_letter_code
_entity_poly.pdbx_strand_id
1 'polypeptide(L)'
;VDGVAFATVNAKDCQFKAITKNKHDLPISQQAIKRMPEWNKQVSEWKSELNSASQKFQEGVAEVLPTINACDYCDYDLLCRFEKSGNNR
;
A
#
# COMPACT_ATOMS: atom_id res chain seq x y z
N VAL A 1 24.51 4.16 -0.46
CA VAL A 1 23.21 4.88 -0.38
C VAL A 1 23.44 6.26 -0.96
N ASP A 2 22.92 6.54 -2.16
CA ASP A 2 23.23 7.78 -2.91
C ASP A 2 22.21 8.91 -2.67
N GLY A 3 21.12 8.60 -1.96
CA GLY A 3 20.19 9.58 -1.40
C GLY A 3 19.29 8.99 -0.32
N VAL A 4 18.74 9.86 0.52
CA VAL A 4 17.78 9.54 1.59
C VAL A 4 16.61 10.52 1.46
N ALA A 5 15.37 10.01 1.49
CA ALA A 5 14.15 10.81 1.49
C ALA A 5 13.36 10.59 2.78
N PHE A 6 12.76 11.65 3.31
CA PHE A 6 11.93 11.64 4.51
C PHE A 6 10.70 12.52 4.33
N ALA A 7 9.57 12.04 4.83
CA ALA A 7 8.34 12.82 4.89
C ALA A 7 8.41 13.74 6.11
N THR A 8 8.23 15.04 5.89
CA THR A 8 7.98 16.00 6.96
C THR A 8 6.47 16.18 7.06
N VAL A 9 5.87 15.76 8.17
CA VAL A 9 4.42 15.86 8.40
C VAL A 9 4.16 17.02 9.36
N ASN A 10 3.53 18.08 8.86
CA ASN A 10 3.03 19.20 9.65
C ASN A 10 1.59 19.47 9.21
N ALA A 11 0.69 19.80 10.15
CA ALA A 11 -0.73 20.04 9.91
C ALA A 11 -1.03 21.05 8.77
N LYS A 12 -0.08 21.92 8.40
CA LYS A 12 -0.23 22.88 7.29
C LYS A 12 0.78 22.71 6.14
N ASP A 13 1.79 21.86 6.28
CA ASP A 13 2.88 21.74 5.31
C ASP A 13 3.49 20.33 5.34
N CYS A 14 2.78 19.38 4.74
CA CYS A 14 3.30 18.04 4.51
C CYS A 14 4.13 18.01 3.22
N GLN A 15 5.43 17.76 3.34
CA GLN A 15 6.34 17.73 2.19
C GLN A 15 7.38 16.61 2.31
N PHE A 16 7.79 16.06 1.17
CA PHE A 16 8.94 15.15 1.10
C PHE A 16 10.21 15.97 0.96
N LYS A 17 11.17 15.75 1.87
CA LYS A 17 12.51 16.30 1.80
C LYS A 17 13.47 15.17 1.46
N ALA A 18 14.47 15.46 0.65
CA ALA A 18 15.47 14.47 0.30
C ALA A 18 16.87 15.07 0.24
N ILE A 19 17.84 14.30 0.73
CA ILE A 19 19.27 14.60 0.70
C ILE A 19 19.89 13.61 -0.28
N THR A 20 20.50 14.09 -1.35
CA THR A 20 21.15 13.28 -2.40
C THR A 20 22.43 13.95 -2.85
N LYS A 21 23.39 13.16 -3.34
CA LYS A 21 24.58 13.69 -4.03
C LYS A 21 24.24 14.24 -5.41
N ASN A 22 23.21 13.68 -6.07
CA ASN A 22 22.76 14.09 -7.41
C ASN A 22 21.25 14.39 -7.40
N LYS A 23 20.90 15.66 -7.64
CA LYS A 23 19.51 16.14 -7.62
C LYS A 23 18.63 15.48 -8.69
N HIS A 24 19.19 14.94 -9.75
CA HIS A 24 18.45 14.23 -10.80
C HIS A 24 17.93 12.85 -10.36
N ASP A 25 18.45 12.31 -9.26
CA ASP A 25 18.02 11.01 -8.70
C ASP A 25 16.75 11.14 -7.84
N LEU A 26 16.33 12.38 -7.52
CA LEU A 26 15.10 12.60 -6.79
C LEU A 26 13.90 12.58 -7.74
N PRO A 27 12.77 11.95 -7.38
CA PRO A 27 11.55 11.96 -8.17
C PRO A 27 10.81 13.32 -8.04
N ILE A 28 11.52 14.45 -8.24
CA ILE A 28 10.97 15.81 -8.22
C ILE A 28 10.55 16.25 -9.64
N SER A 29 10.62 15.35 -10.63
CA SER A 29 10.14 15.70 -11.97
C SER A 29 8.65 16.01 -11.92
N GLN A 30 8.20 17.07 -12.59
CA GLN A 30 6.77 17.38 -12.72
C GLN A 30 5.98 16.19 -13.30
N GLN A 31 6.65 15.31 -14.06
CA GLN A 31 6.07 14.07 -14.55
C GLN A 31 5.79 13.06 -13.42
N ALA A 32 6.68 12.92 -12.43
CA ALA A 32 6.44 12.07 -11.26
C ALA A 32 5.30 12.62 -10.41
N ILE A 33 5.25 13.94 -10.20
CA ILE A 33 4.17 14.61 -9.46
C ILE A 33 2.81 14.41 -10.16
N LYS A 34 2.75 14.57 -11.50
CA LYS A 34 1.51 14.32 -12.28
C LYS A 34 1.04 12.86 -12.29
N ARG A 35 1.91 11.91 -11.96
CA ARG A 35 1.56 10.48 -11.85
C ARG A 35 1.07 10.12 -10.45
N MET A 36 1.22 11.01 -9.45
CA MET A 36 0.70 10.76 -8.12
C MET A 36 -0.84 10.80 -8.17
N PRO A 37 -1.53 9.81 -7.58
CA PRO A 37 -2.97 9.88 -7.47
C PRO A 37 -3.36 11.07 -6.59
N GLU A 38 -4.48 11.72 -6.91
CA GLU A 38 -4.98 12.85 -6.13
C GLU A 38 -5.17 12.46 -4.65
N TRP A 39 -4.55 13.21 -3.74
CA TRP A 39 -4.52 12.87 -2.31
C TRP A 39 -5.93 12.69 -1.73
N ASN A 40 -6.84 13.62 -2.01
CA ASN A 40 -8.21 13.55 -1.52
C ASN A 40 -8.95 12.31 -2.06
N LYS A 41 -8.62 11.88 -3.28
CA LYS A 41 -9.17 10.66 -3.87
C LYS A 41 -8.66 9.43 -3.11
N GLN A 42 -7.36 9.36 -2.82
CA GLN A 42 -6.77 8.27 -2.04
C GLN A 42 -7.37 8.18 -0.64
N VAL A 43 -7.52 9.31 0.06
CA VAL A 43 -8.14 9.34 1.40
C VAL A 43 -9.59 8.87 1.36
N SER A 44 -10.34 9.26 0.33
CA SER A 44 -11.72 8.80 0.13
C SER A 44 -11.80 7.30 -0.12
N GLU A 45 -10.92 6.76 -0.97
CA GLU A 45 -10.83 5.33 -1.27
C GLU A 45 -10.48 4.53 -0.01
N TRP A 46 -9.46 4.94 0.74
CA TRP A 46 -9.09 4.26 1.99
C TRP A 46 -10.20 4.26 3.03
N LYS A 47 -10.92 5.38 3.18
CA LYS A 47 -12.07 5.46 4.09
C LYS A 47 -13.18 4.50 3.67
N SER A 48 -13.44 4.40 2.36
CA SER A 48 -14.43 3.46 1.82
C SER A 48 -14.05 2.02 2.10
N GLU A 49 -12.81 1.63 1.82
CA GLU A 49 -12.29 0.28 2.06
C GLU A 49 -12.33 -0.09 3.54
N LEU A 50 -11.89 0.81 4.42
CA LEU A 50 -11.92 0.58 5.88
C LEU A 50 -13.33 0.39 6.41
N ASN A 51 -14.29 1.21 5.96
CA ASN A 51 -15.69 1.08 6.37
C ASN A 51 -16.29 -0.24 5.86
N SER A 52 -16.01 -0.61 4.61
CA SER A 52 -16.49 -1.88 4.04
C SER A 52 -15.91 -3.09 4.76
N ALA A 53 -14.61 -3.09 5.03
CA ALA A 53 -13.94 -4.15 5.78
C ALA A 53 -14.50 -4.28 7.21
N SER A 54 -14.73 -3.16 7.88
CA SER A 54 -15.34 -3.12 9.22
C SER A 54 -16.75 -3.70 9.22
N GLN A 55 -17.58 -3.36 8.23
CA GLN A 55 -18.92 -3.90 8.09
C GLN A 55 -18.90 -5.40 7.85
N LYS A 56 -18.08 -5.88 6.90
CA LYS A 56 -17.92 -7.31 6.62
C LYS A 56 -17.52 -8.10 7.88
N PHE A 57 -16.61 -7.55 8.67
CA PHE A 57 -16.19 -8.17 9.93
C PHE A 57 -17.35 -8.27 10.93
N GLN A 58 -18.12 -7.20 11.12
CA GLN A 58 -19.30 -7.19 12.02
C GLN A 58 -20.39 -8.16 11.56
N GLU A 59 -20.55 -8.35 10.25
CA GLU A 59 -21.50 -9.28 9.64
C GLU A 59 -20.98 -10.74 9.64
N GLY A 60 -19.74 -10.98 10.08
CA GLY A 60 -19.13 -12.31 10.08
C GLY A 60 -18.73 -12.81 8.68
N VAL A 61 -18.58 -11.91 7.71
CA VAL A 61 -18.15 -12.23 6.34
C VAL A 61 -16.62 -12.37 6.33
N ALA A 62 -16.14 -13.61 6.15
CA ALA A 62 -14.72 -13.96 6.14
C ALA A 62 -14.34 -14.72 4.85
N GLU A 63 -14.43 -14.05 3.70
CA GLU A 63 -14.05 -14.64 2.42
C GLU A 63 -12.53 -14.86 2.32
N VAL A 64 -12.13 -16.00 1.78
CA VAL A 64 -10.71 -16.35 1.55
C VAL A 64 -10.35 -16.01 0.11
N LEU A 65 -9.81 -14.80 -0.10
CA LEU A 65 -9.46 -14.25 -1.42
C LEU A 65 -7.98 -13.80 -1.44
N PRO A 66 -7.01 -14.73 -1.42
CA PRO A 66 -5.60 -14.37 -1.41
C PRO A 66 -5.18 -13.71 -2.72
N THR A 67 -4.33 -12.69 -2.61
CA THR A 67 -3.63 -12.10 -3.76
C THR A 67 -2.38 -12.91 -4.10
N ILE A 68 -1.76 -12.62 -5.25
CA ILE A 68 -0.52 -13.30 -5.69
C ILE A 68 0.52 -13.23 -4.57
N ASN A 69 1.08 -14.37 -4.18
CA ASN A 69 2.05 -14.56 -3.10
C ASN A 69 1.57 -14.24 -1.67
N ALA A 70 0.30 -13.87 -1.44
CA ALA A 70 -0.22 -13.62 -0.09
C ALA A 70 -0.13 -14.86 0.80
N CYS A 71 -0.37 -16.03 0.21
CA CYS A 71 -0.29 -17.33 0.87
C CYS A 71 1.13 -17.72 1.29
N ASP A 72 2.18 -17.14 0.71
CA ASP A 72 3.57 -17.50 1.04
C ASP A 72 3.98 -17.01 2.45
N TYR A 73 3.26 -16.03 2.98
CA TYR A 73 3.50 -15.40 4.29
C TYR A 73 2.31 -15.59 5.26
N CYS A 74 1.37 -16.48 4.92
CA CYS A 74 0.18 -16.74 5.71
C CYS A 74 0.29 -18.10 6.41
N ASP A 75 0.16 -18.13 7.74
CA ASP A 75 0.28 -19.35 8.54
C ASP A 75 -1.07 -20.10 8.71
N TYR A 76 -2.12 -19.65 8.03
CA TYR A 76 -3.48 -20.17 8.18
C TYR A 76 -3.88 -21.22 7.15
N ASP A 77 -2.91 -21.86 6.50
CA ASP A 77 -3.11 -22.85 5.42
C ASP A 77 -4.08 -23.97 5.79
N LEU A 78 -3.98 -24.46 7.03
CA LEU A 78 -4.82 -25.55 7.54
C LEU A 78 -6.26 -25.12 7.83
N LEU A 79 -6.52 -23.81 7.89
CA LEU A 79 -7.81 -23.25 8.28
C LEU A 79 -8.57 -22.65 7.11
N CYS A 80 -7.85 -22.06 6.15
CA CYS A 80 -8.45 -21.24 5.09
C CYS A 80 -9.09 -22.05 3.95
N ARG A 81 -8.87 -23.38 3.89
CA ARG A 81 -9.39 -24.30 2.85
C ARG A 81 -9.08 -23.84 1.41
N PHE A 82 -8.06 -22.98 1.26
CA PHE A 82 -7.61 -22.49 -0.03
C PHE A 82 -6.45 -23.36 -0.51
N GLU A 83 -6.63 -23.97 -1.67
CA GLU A 83 -5.58 -24.74 -2.32
C GLU A 83 -4.52 -23.79 -2.85
N LYS A 84 -3.34 -23.76 -2.20
CA LYS A 84 -2.18 -23.13 -2.82
C LYS A 84 -1.92 -23.86 -4.12
N SER A 85 -1.90 -23.13 -5.23
CA SER A 85 -1.31 -23.66 -6.45
C SER A 85 0.11 -24.08 -6.11
N GLY A 86 0.35 -25.38 -5.95
CA GLY A 86 1.68 -25.90 -5.70
C GLY A 86 2.57 -25.38 -6.81
N ASN A 87 3.51 -24.50 -6.45
CA ASN A 87 4.64 -24.21 -7.32
C ASN A 87 5.42 -25.52 -7.44
N ASN A 88 5.00 -26.40 -8.36
CA ASN A 88 5.86 -27.42 -8.93
C ASN A 88 7.00 -26.67 -9.62
N ARG A 89 8.06 -26.43 -8.85
CA ARG A 89 9.38 -26.05 -9.36
C ARG A 89 9.93 -27.17 -10.21
#